data_AF-A0A1E5SIY8-F1
#
_entry.id   AF-A0A1E5SIY8-F1
#
_cell.length_a   1.000
_cell.length_b   1.000
_cell.length_c   1.000
_cell.angle_alpha   90.00
_cell.angle_beta   90.00
_cell.angle_gamma   90.00
#
_symmetry.space_group_name_H-M   'P 1'
#
loop_
_entity.id
_entity.type
_entity.pdbx_description
1 polymer ?
#
loop_
_entity_poly.entity_id
_entity_poly.type
_entity_poly.pdbx_seq_one_letter_code
_entity_poly.pdbx_strand_id
1 'polypeptide(L)'
;MWNPDKEACIEITLIIPKVIITNEITGYTIRELKGLGTSKLAIYTPAVVVPTYKANVVLAKGEEEEELQFSFDLTRDAWYSLGKNEKDEHKLLNRAFVPENYEQNLYGAEWMPSYPNPISTTYLPSGLDAFIFTRFGKRKIPAKPLKTQKKLDGTSITSARSVENLATDVMIHVGGTYEANGVSSIGGSYGCFGYIQKQDIYATPEFAIKASDDDDYDDETTNKAWKNTADKIIKLWRKNKKMLILLDYRDESLNYYPTIVVKE
;
A
#
# COMPACT_ATOMS: atom_id res chain seq x y z
N MET A 1 -2.33 54.82 -28.96
CA MET A 1 -3.33 53.88 -29.49
C MET A 1 -3.29 52.66 -28.59
N TRP A 2 -4.23 52.56 -27.66
CA TRP A 2 -4.32 51.44 -26.71
C TRP A 2 -5.20 50.37 -27.38
N ASN A 3 -4.68 49.15 -27.50
CA ASN A 3 -5.40 48.03 -28.12
C ASN A 3 -5.98 47.14 -27.01
N PRO A 4 -7.29 47.20 -26.73
CA PRO A 4 -7.93 46.46 -25.64
C PRO A 4 -8.11 44.95 -25.92
N ASP A 5 -7.77 44.48 -27.13
CA ASP A 5 -8.09 43.10 -27.57
C ASP A 5 -6.97 42.07 -27.33
N LYS A 6 -5.91 42.41 -26.57
CA LYS A 6 -5.03 41.37 -26.04
C LYS A 6 -5.65 40.80 -24.77
N GLU A 7 -6.58 39.87 -24.93
CA GLU A 7 -6.90 38.91 -23.88
C GLU A 7 -5.60 38.24 -23.45
N ALA A 8 -5.12 38.61 -22.27
CA ALA A 8 -4.00 37.95 -21.63
C ALA A 8 -4.47 36.54 -21.26
N CYS A 9 -4.20 35.57 -22.13
CA CYS A 9 -4.39 34.17 -21.83
C CYS A 9 -3.28 33.79 -20.84
N ILE A 10 -3.60 33.84 -19.54
CA ILE A 10 -2.70 33.36 -18.50
C ILE A 10 -2.80 31.83 -18.55
N GLU A 11 -1.78 31.20 -19.12
CA GLU A 11 -1.62 29.76 -19.06
C GLU A 11 -1.29 29.38 -17.61
N ILE A 12 -2.29 28.89 -16.88
CA ILE A 12 -2.09 28.39 -15.52
C ILE A 12 -1.51 26.99 -15.65
N THR A 13 -0.19 26.84 -15.54
CA THR A 13 0.45 25.53 -15.47
C THR A 13 -0.09 24.78 -14.26
N LEU A 14 -0.91 23.75 -14.51
CA LEU A 14 -1.52 22.95 -13.46
C LEU A 14 -0.46 22.00 -12.88
N ILE A 15 0.09 22.36 -11.72
CA ILE A 15 1.10 21.53 -11.02
C ILE A 15 0.40 20.44 -10.20
N ILE A 16 0.34 19.21 -10.69
CA ILE A 16 -0.32 18.10 -9.96
C ILE A 16 0.73 17.23 -9.27
N PRO A 17 0.69 17.03 -7.94
CA PRO A 17 1.51 16.01 -7.30
C PRO A 17 1.10 14.63 -7.79
N LYS A 18 2.09 13.79 -8.09
CA LYS A 18 1.91 12.42 -8.54
C LYS A 18 2.80 11.49 -7.73
N VAL A 19 2.24 10.40 -7.22
CA VAL A 19 3.00 9.29 -6.62
C VAL A 19 3.17 8.21 -7.68
N ILE A 20 4.41 7.90 -8.06
CA ILE A 20 4.74 6.83 -8.99
C ILE A 20 5.20 5.63 -8.17
N ILE A 21 4.39 4.57 -8.14
CA ILE A 21 4.72 3.31 -7.50
C ILE A 21 5.43 2.43 -8.53
N THR A 22 6.73 2.25 -8.34
CA THR A 22 7.59 1.61 -9.34
C THR A 22 7.59 0.08 -9.21
N ASN A 23 8.26 -0.60 -10.13
CA ASN A 23 8.63 -2.01 -10.04
C ASN A 23 10.07 -2.24 -9.51
N GLU A 24 10.80 -1.18 -9.16
CA GLU A 24 12.13 -1.25 -8.54
C GLU A 24 12.00 -1.83 -7.13
N ILE A 25 12.50 -3.06 -6.95
CA ILE A 25 12.60 -3.69 -5.62
C ILE A 25 13.73 -3.01 -4.85
N THR A 26 13.43 -2.55 -3.64
CA THR A 26 14.40 -1.87 -2.77
C THR A 26 14.92 -2.75 -1.64
N GLY A 27 14.31 -3.93 -1.46
CA GLY A 27 14.65 -4.90 -0.43
C GLY A 27 13.45 -5.76 -0.07
N TYR A 28 13.47 -6.27 1.15
CA TYR A 28 12.49 -7.20 1.68
C TYR A 28 12.14 -6.81 3.12
N THR A 29 10.89 -7.04 3.50
CA THR A 29 10.35 -6.74 4.82
C THR A 29 9.38 -7.84 5.23
N ILE A 30 8.88 -7.84 6.46
CA ILE A 30 7.93 -8.83 6.95
C ILE A 30 6.54 -8.21 7.07
N ARG A 31 5.49 -8.99 6.83
CA ARG A 31 4.12 -8.54 7.01
C ARG A 31 3.21 -9.64 7.47
N GLU A 32 2.19 -9.27 8.22
CA GLU A 32 1.13 -10.19 8.63
C GLU A 32 0.57 -10.98 7.44
N LEU A 33 0.55 -12.29 7.60
CA LEU A 33 -0.11 -13.22 6.72
C LEU A 33 -1.62 -13.25 7.06
N LYS A 34 -2.42 -12.63 6.20
CA LYS A 34 -3.88 -12.63 6.37
C LYS A 34 -4.48 -14.03 6.20
N GLY A 35 -5.66 -14.24 6.79
CA GLY A 35 -6.46 -15.45 6.62
C GLY A 35 -6.31 -16.51 7.69
N LEU A 36 -5.41 -16.31 8.65
CA LEU A 36 -5.13 -17.25 9.75
C LEU A 36 -5.89 -16.98 11.05
N GLY A 37 -6.67 -15.90 11.12
CA GLY A 37 -7.50 -15.59 12.30
C GLY A 37 -6.64 -15.49 13.56
N THR A 38 -5.84 -14.44 13.67
CA THR A 38 -5.10 -14.17 14.90
C THR A 38 -6.10 -13.77 15.99
N SER A 39 -6.20 -14.58 17.04
CA SER A 39 -6.94 -14.18 18.24
C SER A 39 -6.22 -12.97 18.86
N LYS A 40 -6.95 -12.06 19.51
CA LYS A 40 -6.34 -10.93 20.25
C LYS A 40 -5.39 -11.37 21.39
N LEU A 41 -5.37 -12.67 21.70
CA LEU A 41 -4.52 -13.31 22.71
C LEU A 41 -3.39 -14.13 22.07
N ALA A 42 -3.20 -14.06 20.75
CA ALA A 42 -2.12 -14.76 20.08
C ALA A 42 -0.79 -14.15 20.53
N ILE A 43 0.13 -15.02 20.97
CA ILE A 43 1.47 -14.64 21.42
C ILE A 43 2.35 -14.22 20.23
N TYR A 44 1.96 -14.64 19.02
CA TYR A 44 2.66 -14.34 17.77
C TYR A 44 1.66 -14.06 16.65
N THR A 45 2.06 -13.21 15.72
CA THR A 45 1.38 -12.88 14.47
C THR A 45 2.04 -13.65 13.33
N PRO A 46 1.34 -14.58 12.66
CA PRO A 46 1.87 -15.22 11.48
C PRO A 46 2.19 -14.19 10.41
N ALA A 47 3.40 -14.22 9.87
CA ALA A 47 3.86 -13.25 8.90
C ALA A 47 4.65 -13.90 7.76
N VAL A 48 4.88 -13.14 6.71
CA VAL A 48 5.64 -13.56 5.54
C VAL A 48 6.56 -12.45 5.07
N VAL A 49 7.71 -12.83 4.53
CA VAL A 49 8.60 -11.90 3.84
C VAL A 49 7.98 -11.47 2.52
N VAL A 50 8.04 -10.18 2.23
CA VAL A 50 7.57 -9.57 0.98
C VAL A 50 8.59 -8.56 0.45
N PRO A 51 8.66 -8.37 -0.87
CA PRO A 51 9.48 -7.29 -1.44
C PRO A 51 8.93 -5.90 -1.07
N THR A 52 9.85 -4.97 -0.87
CA THR A 52 9.55 -3.54 -0.85
C THR A 52 9.85 -2.93 -2.22
N TYR A 53 9.10 -1.90 -2.56
CA TYR A 53 9.18 -1.21 -3.83
C TYR A 53 9.30 0.28 -3.60
N LYS A 54 10.08 0.93 -4.46
CA LYS A 54 10.22 2.38 -4.44
C LYS A 54 8.96 3.07 -4.94
N ALA A 55 8.62 4.16 -4.27
CA ALA A 55 7.64 5.12 -4.73
C ALA A 55 8.27 6.51 -4.82
N ASN A 56 8.08 7.19 -5.94
CA ASN A 56 8.57 8.53 -6.18
C ASN A 56 7.42 9.53 -6.09
N VAL A 57 7.60 10.60 -5.33
CA VAL A 57 6.67 11.73 -5.32
C VAL A 57 7.25 12.80 -6.23
N VAL A 58 6.52 13.12 -7.29
CA VAL A 58 6.91 14.08 -8.32
C VAL A 58 5.88 15.19 -8.46
N LEU A 59 6.28 16.31 -9.04
CA LEU A 59 5.36 17.35 -9.51
C LEU A 59 5.24 17.26 -11.03
N ALA A 60 4.05 16.91 -11.52
CA ALA A 60 3.73 16.96 -12.94
C ALA A 60 3.37 18.40 -13.33
N LYS A 61 4.08 18.97 -14.32
CA LYS A 61 3.95 20.35 -14.78
C LYS A 61 3.59 20.41 -16.27
N GLY A 62 2.44 19.84 -16.63
CA GLY A 62 2.01 19.81 -18.03
C GLY A 62 2.97 19.00 -18.92
N GLU A 63 3.58 19.66 -19.92
CA GLU A 63 4.53 19.04 -20.86
C GLU A 63 5.98 19.04 -20.36
N GLU A 64 6.27 19.69 -19.23
CA GLU A 64 7.62 19.69 -18.64
C GLU A 64 7.96 18.37 -17.95
N GLU A 65 9.26 18.10 -17.81
CA GLU A 65 9.76 16.96 -17.05
C GLU A 65 9.26 16.98 -15.60
N GLU A 66 8.99 15.78 -15.09
CA GLU A 66 8.49 15.60 -13.74
C GLU A 66 9.58 15.88 -12.71
N GLU A 67 9.32 16.81 -11.80
CA GLU A 67 10.30 17.21 -10.79
C GLU A 67 10.18 16.29 -9.56
N LEU A 68 11.19 15.43 -9.35
CA LEU A 68 11.29 14.58 -8.16
C LEU A 68 11.37 15.43 -6.89
N GLN A 69 10.47 15.18 -5.95
CA GLN A 69 10.44 15.82 -4.64
C GLN A 69 11.12 14.96 -3.58
N PHE A 70 10.74 13.68 -3.51
CA PHE A 70 11.34 12.68 -2.63
C PHE A 70 10.88 11.28 -3.02
N SER A 71 11.50 10.27 -2.42
CA SER A 71 11.11 8.87 -2.56
C SER A 71 10.86 8.23 -1.20
N PHE A 72 10.06 7.16 -1.17
CA PHE A 72 9.84 6.31 -0.02
C PHE A 72 9.60 4.86 -0.48
N ASP A 73 9.50 3.93 0.47
CA ASP A 73 9.31 2.52 0.19
C ASP A 73 7.95 2.04 0.66
N LEU A 74 7.38 1.11 -0.08
CA LEU A 74 6.11 0.50 0.23
C LEU A 74 6.06 -0.95 -0.23
N THR A 75 5.09 -1.70 0.25
CA THR A 75 4.81 -3.07 -0.23
C THR A 75 3.69 -3.07 -1.26
N ARG A 76 3.81 -3.89 -2.31
CA ARG A 76 2.76 -4.06 -3.33
C ARG A 76 1.95 -5.35 -3.16
N ASP A 77 2.57 -6.37 -2.57
CA ASP A 77 1.96 -7.70 -2.44
C ASP A 77 0.92 -7.76 -1.33
N ALA A 78 0.08 -8.80 -1.29
CA ALA A 78 -0.98 -8.96 -0.28
C ALA A 78 -1.26 -10.46 -0.05
N TRP A 79 -0.33 -11.15 0.60
CA TRP A 79 -0.42 -12.59 0.81
C TRP A 79 -1.51 -12.97 1.81
N TYR A 80 -2.26 -14.01 1.44
CA TYR A 80 -3.36 -14.56 2.20
C TYR A 80 -3.25 -16.09 2.24
N SER A 81 -3.39 -16.68 3.42
CA SER A 81 -3.46 -18.13 3.60
C SER A 81 -4.85 -18.64 3.27
N LEU A 82 -4.95 -19.54 2.28
CA LEU A 82 -6.18 -20.27 1.95
C LEU A 82 -6.43 -21.45 2.91
N GLY A 83 -5.53 -21.72 3.85
CA GLY A 83 -5.52 -22.91 4.69
C GLY A 83 -4.28 -23.76 4.41
N LYS A 84 -4.17 -24.88 5.14
CA LYS A 84 -3.08 -25.84 4.95
C LYS A 84 -3.49 -26.99 4.03
N ASN A 85 -2.55 -27.49 3.24
CA ASN A 85 -2.72 -28.66 2.39
C ASN A 85 -2.54 -29.96 3.20
N GLU A 86 -2.63 -31.12 2.53
CA GLU A 86 -2.43 -32.45 3.14
C GLU A 86 -1.03 -32.68 3.72
N LYS A 87 -0.05 -31.84 3.35
CA LYS A 87 1.32 -31.85 3.86
C LYS A 87 1.54 -30.87 5.01
N ASP A 88 0.48 -30.28 5.55
CA ASP A 88 0.51 -29.23 6.58
C ASP A 88 1.20 -27.92 6.14
N GLU A 89 1.31 -27.67 4.82
CA GLU A 89 1.89 -26.46 4.25
C GLU A 89 0.80 -25.44 3.91
N HIS A 90 1.06 -24.16 4.19
CA HIS A 90 0.12 -23.09 3.83
C HIS A 90 0.00 -22.91 2.32
N LYS A 91 -1.23 -22.97 1.79
CA LYS A 91 -1.50 -22.57 0.42
C LYS A 91 -1.73 -21.06 0.36
N LEU A 92 -0.77 -20.33 -0.19
CA LEU A 92 -0.83 -18.87 -0.26
C LEU A 92 -1.42 -18.36 -1.57
N LEU A 93 -2.21 -17.29 -1.46
CA LEU A 93 -2.73 -16.49 -2.56
C LEU A 93 -2.26 -15.05 -2.40
N ASN A 94 -1.59 -14.50 -3.43
CA ASN A 94 -1.35 -13.07 -3.49
C ASN A 94 -2.64 -12.36 -3.95
N ARG A 95 -3.17 -11.50 -3.10
CA ARG A 95 -4.37 -10.68 -3.35
C ARG A 95 -4.03 -9.24 -3.72
N ALA A 96 -2.80 -8.98 -4.20
CA ALA A 96 -2.34 -7.66 -4.61
C ALA A 96 -3.33 -6.96 -5.55
N PHE A 97 -3.41 -5.63 -5.45
CA PHE A 97 -4.07 -4.87 -6.49
C PHE A 97 -3.20 -4.85 -7.75
N VAL A 98 -3.78 -5.34 -8.85
CA VAL A 98 -3.17 -5.30 -10.18
C VAL A 98 -4.18 -4.65 -11.12
N PRO A 99 -3.82 -3.60 -11.86
CA PRO A 99 -4.70 -2.96 -12.83
C PRO A 99 -5.27 -3.97 -13.82
N GLU A 100 -6.55 -3.87 -14.16
CA GLU A 100 -7.15 -4.67 -15.24
C GLU A 100 -6.38 -4.48 -16.56
N ASN A 101 -6.05 -3.23 -16.89
CA ASN A 101 -5.19 -2.84 -18.00
C ASN A 101 -4.10 -1.86 -17.50
N TYR A 102 -2.83 -2.17 -17.78
CA TYR A 102 -1.70 -1.31 -17.41
C TYR A 102 -1.58 -0.04 -18.27
N GLU A 103 -2.21 0.02 -19.44
CA GLU A 103 -2.37 1.28 -20.19
C GLU A 103 -3.31 2.27 -19.48
N GLN A 104 -4.00 1.81 -18.43
CA GLN A 104 -4.95 2.58 -17.64
C GLN A 104 -4.61 2.53 -16.16
N ASN A 105 -3.31 2.63 -15.86
CA ASN A 105 -2.70 2.55 -14.53
C ASN A 105 -2.50 3.90 -13.82
N LEU A 106 -3.05 4.99 -14.38
CA LEU A 106 -3.09 6.30 -13.75
C LEU A 106 -4.42 6.49 -13.01
N TYR A 107 -4.34 6.76 -11.72
CA TYR A 107 -5.46 6.91 -10.81
C TYR A 107 -5.48 8.32 -10.21
N GLY A 108 -6.67 8.82 -9.90
CA GLY A 108 -6.80 9.93 -8.97
C GLY A 108 -6.59 9.45 -7.54
N ALA A 109 -6.36 10.37 -6.60
CA ALA A 109 -6.26 10.04 -5.19
C ALA A 109 -7.08 10.97 -4.29
N GLU A 110 -7.81 10.35 -3.37
CA GLU A 110 -8.52 11.04 -2.28
C GLU A 110 -7.74 10.89 -0.98
N TRP A 111 -7.47 12.02 -0.30
CA TRP A 111 -6.88 12.00 1.02
C TRP A 111 -7.93 11.57 2.06
N MET A 112 -7.57 10.58 2.87
CA MET A 112 -8.36 10.10 3.99
C MET A 112 -7.59 10.33 5.31
N PRO A 113 -8.02 11.28 6.14
CA PRO A 113 -7.38 11.51 7.43
C PRO A 113 -7.75 10.42 8.46
N SER A 114 -6.85 10.18 9.41
CA SER A 114 -7.06 9.27 10.57
C SER A 114 -7.40 7.82 10.19
N TYR A 115 -6.59 7.22 9.33
CA TYR A 115 -6.66 5.81 8.95
C TYR A 115 -5.48 5.00 9.52
N PRO A 116 -5.69 3.80 10.09
CA PRO A 116 -6.99 3.13 10.26
C PRO A 116 -7.85 3.83 11.32
N ASN A 117 -9.17 3.87 11.11
CA ASN A 117 -10.13 4.49 12.04
C ASN A 117 -10.80 3.40 12.88
N PRO A 118 -10.84 3.48 14.23
CA PRO A 118 -11.56 2.51 15.03
C PRO A 118 -13.08 2.55 14.77
N ILE A 119 -13.68 1.36 14.64
CA ILE A 119 -15.14 1.17 14.74
C ILE A 119 -15.50 1.07 16.23
N SER A 120 -15.30 2.12 17.05
CA SER A 120 -15.66 2.06 18.48
C SER A 120 -15.75 3.43 19.18
N THR A 121 -16.50 3.47 20.28
CA THR A 121 -17.01 4.60 21.06
C THR A 121 -15.97 5.46 21.80
N THR A 122 -14.67 5.18 21.69
CA THR A 122 -13.61 5.90 22.42
C THR A 122 -12.75 6.86 21.57
N TYR A 123 -13.13 7.11 20.30
CA TYR A 123 -12.64 8.18 19.39
C TYR A 123 -11.33 8.90 19.80
N LEU A 124 -10.20 8.21 19.68
CA LEU A 124 -8.93 8.90 19.43
C LEU A 124 -8.59 8.68 17.95
N PRO A 125 -8.46 9.74 17.14
CA PRO A 125 -8.02 9.58 15.76
C PRO A 125 -6.63 8.94 15.77
N SER A 126 -6.39 7.95 14.91
CA SER A 126 -5.07 7.31 14.80
C SER A 126 -3.95 8.29 14.48
N GLY A 127 -4.28 9.47 13.94
CA GLY A 127 -3.30 10.49 13.57
C GLY A 127 -2.46 10.12 12.35
N LEU A 128 -2.79 9.00 11.70
CA LEU A 128 -2.17 8.49 10.48
C LEU A 128 -3.09 8.77 9.29
N ASP A 129 -2.52 9.04 8.12
CA ASP A 129 -3.27 9.37 6.92
C ASP A 129 -3.22 8.24 5.88
N ALA A 130 -4.14 8.26 4.92
CA ALA A 130 -4.13 7.37 3.77
C ALA A 130 -4.52 8.12 2.48
N PHE A 131 -4.15 7.53 1.35
CA PHE A 131 -4.47 8.05 0.02
C PHE A 131 -5.18 6.97 -0.79
N ILE A 132 -6.50 7.13 -0.98
CA ILE A 132 -7.36 6.17 -1.66
C ILE A 132 -7.31 6.40 -3.16
N PHE A 133 -7.08 5.32 -3.91
CA PHE A 133 -7.12 5.30 -5.37
C PHE A 133 -8.54 5.52 -5.85
N THR A 134 -8.69 6.38 -6.85
CA THR A 134 -9.96 6.62 -7.51
C THR A 134 -9.80 6.56 -9.02
N ARG A 135 -10.88 6.14 -9.69
CA ARG A 135 -11.00 6.24 -11.13
C ARG A 135 -12.29 6.95 -11.47
N PHE A 136 -12.18 8.09 -12.16
CA PHE A 136 -13.32 8.99 -12.42
C PHE A 136 -14.11 9.33 -11.14
N GLY A 137 -13.39 9.56 -10.02
CA GLY A 137 -13.98 9.86 -8.72
C GLY A 137 -14.67 8.67 -8.01
N LYS A 138 -14.47 7.44 -8.49
CA LYS A 138 -15.01 6.22 -7.86
C LYS A 138 -13.89 5.43 -7.19
N ARG A 139 -14.14 4.95 -5.96
CA ARG A 139 -13.21 4.11 -5.17
C ARG A 139 -13.27 2.62 -5.52
N LYS A 140 -14.32 2.21 -6.24
CA LYS A 140 -14.43 0.88 -6.83
C LYS A 140 -13.82 0.93 -8.23
N ILE A 141 -12.69 0.25 -8.42
CA ILE A 141 -11.87 0.34 -9.62
C ILE A 141 -11.63 -1.04 -10.26
N PRO A 142 -11.54 -1.13 -11.61
CA PRO A 142 -11.22 -2.37 -12.30
C PRO A 142 -9.85 -2.93 -11.91
N ALA A 143 -9.78 -4.24 -11.71
CA ALA A 143 -8.58 -4.97 -11.31
C ALA A 143 -8.52 -6.34 -12.01
N LYS A 144 -7.32 -6.90 -12.20
CA LYS A 144 -7.19 -8.29 -12.66
C LYS A 144 -7.93 -9.24 -11.71
N PRO A 145 -8.71 -10.21 -12.21
CA PRO A 145 -9.45 -11.14 -11.37
C PRO A 145 -8.59 -11.86 -10.34
N LEU A 146 -9.10 -12.01 -9.11
CA LEU A 146 -8.48 -12.91 -8.13
C LEU A 146 -8.64 -14.36 -8.59
N LYS A 147 -7.62 -15.20 -8.33
CA LYS A 147 -7.66 -16.62 -8.68
C LYS A 147 -8.76 -17.40 -7.95
N THR A 148 -9.15 -16.95 -6.75
CA THR A 148 -10.22 -17.57 -5.95
C THR A 148 -10.72 -16.60 -4.87
N GLN A 149 -11.98 -16.79 -4.46
CA GLN A 149 -12.60 -16.18 -3.28
C GLN A 149 -12.95 -17.20 -2.20
N LYS A 150 -12.44 -18.42 -2.31
CA LYS A 150 -12.66 -19.52 -1.36
C LYS A 150 -11.34 -19.98 -0.76
N LYS A 151 -11.41 -20.39 0.51
CA LYS A 151 -10.37 -21.15 1.20
C LYS A 151 -10.40 -22.62 0.76
N LEU A 152 -9.39 -23.39 1.17
CA LEU A 152 -9.30 -24.82 0.88
C LEU A 152 -10.44 -25.63 1.49
N ASP A 153 -10.97 -25.20 2.64
CA ASP A 153 -12.14 -25.80 3.30
C ASP A 153 -13.48 -25.44 2.63
N GLY A 154 -13.45 -24.69 1.52
CA GLY A 154 -14.62 -24.24 0.77
C GLY A 154 -15.30 -22.98 1.32
N THR A 155 -14.88 -22.46 2.48
CA THR A 155 -15.45 -21.25 3.07
C THR A 155 -15.04 -20.00 2.28
N SER A 156 -15.93 -19.00 2.24
CA SER A 156 -15.66 -17.74 1.56
C SER A 156 -14.64 -16.87 2.30
N ILE A 157 -13.78 -16.21 1.54
CA ILE A 157 -12.85 -15.22 2.10
C ILE A 157 -13.60 -13.93 2.41
N THR A 158 -13.69 -13.59 3.69
CA THR A 158 -14.22 -12.28 4.12
C THR A 158 -13.16 -11.21 3.88
N SER A 159 -13.38 -10.31 2.92
CA SER A 159 -12.52 -9.16 2.66
C SER A 159 -13.30 -8.04 1.95
N ALA A 160 -12.75 -6.82 1.94
CA ALA A 160 -13.34 -5.69 1.21
C ALA A 160 -13.49 -5.94 -0.30
N ARG A 161 -12.66 -6.84 -0.87
CA ARG A 161 -12.75 -7.27 -2.26
C ARG A 161 -13.65 -8.49 -2.39
N SER A 162 -14.95 -8.26 -2.48
CA SER A 162 -15.98 -9.29 -2.66
C SER A 162 -16.27 -9.66 -4.11
N VAL A 163 -15.93 -8.78 -5.07
CA VAL A 163 -16.10 -9.01 -6.50
C VAL A 163 -14.73 -9.24 -7.13
N GLU A 164 -14.57 -10.33 -7.89
CA GLU A 164 -13.26 -10.80 -8.34
C GLU A 164 -12.51 -9.80 -9.21
N ASN A 165 -13.17 -9.11 -10.13
CA ASN A 165 -12.58 -8.16 -11.07
C ASN A 165 -12.66 -6.68 -10.63
N LEU A 166 -13.09 -6.41 -9.40
CA LEU A 166 -13.21 -5.04 -8.88
C LEU A 166 -12.52 -4.93 -7.52
N ALA A 167 -11.61 -3.98 -7.39
CA ALA A 167 -11.03 -3.61 -6.11
C ALA A 167 -11.74 -2.38 -5.55
N THR A 168 -11.89 -2.30 -4.23
CA THR A 168 -12.54 -1.18 -3.54
C THR A 168 -11.61 -0.67 -2.46
N ASP A 169 -11.52 0.66 -2.33
CA ASP A 169 -10.72 1.34 -1.31
C ASP A 169 -9.25 0.91 -1.29
N VAL A 170 -8.67 0.68 -2.48
CA VAL A 170 -7.21 0.50 -2.63
C VAL A 170 -6.53 1.79 -2.20
N MET A 171 -5.50 1.71 -1.36
CA MET A 171 -4.89 2.90 -0.77
C MET A 171 -3.39 2.74 -0.53
N ILE A 172 -2.69 3.87 -0.46
CA ILE A 172 -1.38 3.98 0.20
C ILE A 172 -1.62 4.38 1.65
N HIS A 173 -1.08 3.63 2.60
CA HIS A 173 -1.23 3.90 4.03
C HIS A 173 -0.04 3.34 4.83
N VAL A 174 -0.09 3.52 6.16
CA VAL A 174 0.88 2.94 7.09
C VAL A 174 1.00 1.41 6.88
N GLY A 175 2.23 0.92 6.78
CA GLY A 175 2.57 -0.51 6.81
C GLY A 175 3.61 -0.77 7.89
N GLY A 176 4.37 -1.87 7.76
CA GLY A 176 5.36 -2.29 8.77
C GLY A 176 4.72 -2.53 10.12
N THR A 177 5.48 -2.41 11.20
CA THR A 177 4.91 -2.37 12.55
C THR A 177 4.47 -0.96 12.88
N TYR A 178 3.20 -0.80 13.27
CA TYR A 178 2.60 0.49 13.57
C TYR A 178 1.69 0.40 14.78
N GLU A 179 1.55 1.52 15.48
CA GLU A 179 0.60 1.69 16.56
C GLU A 179 -0.67 2.38 16.02
N ALA A 180 -1.84 1.83 16.34
CA ALA A 180 -3.09 2.54 16.15
C ALA A 180 -3.96 2.36 17.38
N ASN A 181 -4.41 3.49 17.95
CA ASN A 181 -5.27 3.51 19.14
C ASN A 181 -4.63 2.82 20.36
N GLY A 182 -3.32 2.99 20.57
CA GLY A 182 -2.59 2.39 21.69
C GLY A 182 -2.31 0.90 21.54
N VAL A 183 -2.48 0.34 20.34
CA VAL A 183 -2.18 -1.08 20.04
C VAL A 183 -1.18 -1.14 18.89
N SER A 184 -0.02 -1.74 19.14
CA SER A 184 0.95 -2.07 18.10
C SER A 184 0.50 -3.28 17.29
N SER A 185 0.75 -3.25 15.98
CA SER A 185 0.40 -4.33 15.07
C SER A 185 1.32 -4.31 13.86
N ILE A 186 1.68 -5.49 13.37
CA ILE A 186 2.31 -5.64 12.07
C ILE A 186 1.25 -5.55 10.95
N GLY A 187 1.52 -4.75 9.92
CA GLY A 187 0.59 -4.48 8.84
C GLY A 187 0.49 -5.63 7.84
N GLY A 188 -0.69 -6.24 7.73
CA GLY A 188 -1.08 -7.06 6.57
C GLY A 188 -1.88 -6.28 5.54
N SER A 189 -1.99 -6.82 4.32
CA SER A 189 -2.70 -6.17 3.22
C SER A 189 -3.73 -7.09 2.56
N TYR A 190 -4.83 -6.50 2.09
CA TYR A 190 -5.83 -7.11 1.18
C TYR A 190 -5.73 -6.57 -0.26
N GLY A 191 -4.62 -5.91 -0.60
CA GLY A 191 -4.37 -5.31 -1.91
C GLY A 191 -3.98 -3.83 -1.85
N CYS A 192 -3.83 -3.25 -0.65
CA CYS A 192 -3.32 -1.90 -0.42
C CYS A 192 -1.78 -1.87 -0.39
N PHE A 193 -1.23 -0.67 -0.50
CA PHE A 193 0.19 -0.39 -0.48
C PHE A 193 0.60 0.15 0.90
N GLY A 194 1.37 -0.63 1.65
CA GLY A 194 1.81 -0.26 3.00
C GLY A 194 3.19 0.36 2.97
N TYR A 195 3.34 1.59 3.47
CA TYR A 195 4.63 2.26 3.68
C TYR A 195 5.53 1.43 4.61
N ILE A 196 6.82 1.34 4.29
CA ILE A 196 7.84 0.67 5.10
C ILE A 196 8.97 1.65 5.37
N GLN A 197 9.35 1.78 6.65
CA GLN A 197 10.49 2.60 7.05
C GLN A 197 11.80 1.88 6.75
N LYS A 198 12.87 2.65 6.47
CA LYS A 198 14.13 2.13 5.92
C LYS A 198 14.81 1.07 6.80
N GLN A 199 14.68 1.17 8.11
CA GLN A 199 15.27 0.24 9.07
C GLN A 199 14.65 -1.17 8.99
N ASP A 200 13.40 -1.29 8.53
CA ASP A 200 12.70 -2.58 8.40
C ASP A 200 12.83 -3.17 6.98
N ILE A 201 13.83 -2.71 6.20
CA ILE A 201 14.09 -3.14 4.83
C ILE A 201 15.45 -3.81 4.76
N TYR A 202 15.43 -5.10 4.47
CA TYR A 202 16.60 -5.96 4.39
C TYR A 202 16.95 -6.24 2.93
N ALA A 203 18.24 -6.42 2.67
CA ALA A 203 18.74 -6.62 1.30
C ALA A 203 18.24 -7.92 0.65
N THR A 204 17.98 -8.96 1.46
CA THR A 204 17.53 -10.27 0.98
C THR A 204 16.41 -10.84 1.85
N PRO A 205 15.62 -11.81 1.36
CA PRO A 205 14.61 -12.46 2.17
C PRO A 205 15.18 -13.17 3.40
N GLU A 206 16.36 -13.77 3.28
CA GLU A 206 17.03 -14.50 4.36
C GLU A 206 17.42 -13.57 5.51
N PHE A 207 17.84 -12.33 5.20
CA PHE A 207 18.11 -11.34 6.23
C PHE A 207 16.84 -10.83 6.92
N ALA A 208 15.73 -10.72 6.19
CA ALA A 208 14.44 -10.40 6.81
C ALA A 208 14.00 -11.53 7.76
N ILE A 209 14.09 -12.80 7.34
CA ILE A 209 13.79 -13.95 8.20
C ILE A 209 14.69 -13.96 9.43
N LYS A 210 15.99 -13.70 9.26
CA LYS A 210 16.92 -13.68 10.38
C LYS A 210 16.60 -12.57 11.39
N ALA A 211 16.20 -11.38 10.92
CA ALA A 211 15.80 -10.30 11.83
C ALA A 211 14.57 -10.66 12.66
N SER A 212 13.62 -11.40 12.09
CA SER A 212 12.50 -12.00 12.85
C SER A 212 13.00 -13.00 13.91
N ASP A 213 13.87 -13.94 13.51
CA ASP A 213 14.40 -14.96 14.41
C ASP A 213 15.20 -14.35 15.59
N ASP A 214 15.87 -13.22 15.34
CA ASP A 214 16.70 -12.49 16.30
C ASP A 214 15.93 -11.45 17.15
N ASP A 215 14.61 -11.27 16.94
CA ASP A 215 13.76 -10.22 17.59
C ASP A 215 14.24 -8.79 17.28
N ASP A 216 14.83 -8.59 16.10
CA ASP A 216 15.37 -7.32 15.57
C ASP A 216 14.44 -6.71 14.48
N TYR A 217 13.25 -7.29 14.30
CA TYR A 217 12.25 -6.85 13.32
C TYR A 217 11.06 -6.23 14.05
N ASP A 218 11.06 -4.89 14.20
CA ASP A 218 9.99 -4.05 14.80
C ASP A 218 10.34 -3.20 16.04
N ASP A 219 11.62 -3.03 16.34
CA ASP A 219 12.14 -2.14 17.40
C ASP A 219 11.52 -0.73 17.42
N GLU A 220 11.11 -0.22 16.26
CA GLU A 220 10.47 1.09 16.12
C GLU A 220 9.17 1.01 15.33
N THR A 221 8.15 1.76 15.77
CA THR A 221 6.93 1.90 14.98
C THR A 221 7.12 2.84 13.79
N THR A 222 6.52 2.44 12.66
CA THR A 222 6.50 3.20 11.41
C THR A 222 5.69 4.50 11.51
N ASN A 223 4.93 4.72 12.59
CA ASN A 223 4.03 5.87 12.79
C ASN A 223 4.64 7.22 12.44
N LYS A 224 5.78 7.55 13.05
CA LYS A 224 6.44 8.84 12.87
C LYS A 224 6.96 9.01 11.44
N ALA A 225 7.57 7.95 10.90
CA ALA A 225 8.12 7.95 9.55
C ALA A 225 7.02 8.10 8.48
N TRP A 226 5.91 7.36 8.63
CA TRP A 226 4.74 7.49 7.79
C TRP A 226 4.11 8.87 7.91
N LYS A 227 3.88 9.37 9.13
CA LYS A 227 3.29 10.69 9.35
C LYS A 227 4.10 11.79 8.65
N ASN A 228 5.42 11.79 8.81
CA ASN A 228 6.30 12.75 8.13
C ASN A 228 6.21 12.65 6.60
N THR A 229 6.09 11.44 6.07
CA THR A 229 5.95 11.18 4.63
C THR A 229 4.60 11.68 4.13
N ALA A 230 3.51 11.32 4.79
CA ALA A 230 2.16 11.73 4.46
C ALA A 230 1.99 13.26 4.56
N ASP A 231 2.53 13.90 5.59
CA ASP A 231 2.49 15.36 5.76
C ASP A 231 3.17 16.09 4.58
N LYS A 232 4.28 15.54 4.05
CA LYS A 232 4.93 16.06 2.83
C LYS A 232 4.02 15.92 1.61
N ILE A 233 3.37 14.77 1.43
CA ILE A 233 2.41 14.55 0.32
C ILE A 233 1.22 15.52 0.45
N ILE A 234 0.64 15.65 1.65
CA ILE A 234 -0.49 16.53 1.94
C ILE A 234 -0.12 18.00 1.67
N LYS A 235 1.09 18.44 2.03
CA LYS A 235 1.57 19.79 1.72
C LYS A 235 1.56 20.07 0.22
N LEU A 236 1.89 19.10 -0.62
CA LEU A 236 1.80 19.23 -2.07
C LEU A 236 0.35 19.18 -2.56
N TRP A 237 -0.44 18.22 -2.07
CA TRP A 237 -1.87 18.07 -2.40
C TRP A 237 -2.68 19.34 -2.10
N ARG A 238 -2.42 20.02 -0.97
CA ARG A 238 -3.14 21.24 -0.55
C ARG A 238 -3.07 22.38 -1.56
N LYS A 239 -2.06 22.42 -2.43
CA LYS A 239 -1.91 23.46 -3.46
C LYS A 239 -3.02 23.40 -4.52
N ASN A 240 -3.42 22.18 -4.93
CA ASN A 240 -4.34 21.98 -6.06
C ASN A 240 -5.54 21.08 -5.74
N LYS A 241 -5.58 20.51 -4.52
CA LYS A 241 -6.59 19.53 -4.05
C LYS A 241 -6.79 18.35 -4.99
N LYS A 242 -5.76 18.04 -5.78
CA LYS A 242 -5.69 16.92 -6.73
C LYS A 242 -4.35 16.24 -6.54
N MET A 243 -4.37 14.92 -6.63
CA MET A 243 -3.18 14.09 -6.67
C MET A 243 -3.44 12.91 -7.58
N LEU A 244 -2.39 12.47 -8.25
CA LEU A 244 -2.40 11.29 -9.10
C LEU A 244 -1.56 10.18 -8.48
N ILE A 245 -1.90 8.93 -8.79
CA ILE A 245 -1.08 7.77 -8.47
C ILE A 245 -0.88 6.99 -9.78
N LEU A 246 0.36 6.82 -10.18
CA LEU A 246 0.76 6.00 -11.33
C LEU A 246 1.34 4.70 -10.80
N LEU A 247 0.87 3.57 -11.31
CA LEU A 247 1.36 2.24 -10.90
C LEU A 247 2.11 1.55 -12.03
N ASP A 248 3.42 1.42 -11.92
CA ASP A 248 4.24 0.84 -12.97
C ASP A 248 3.92 -0.64 -13.22
N TYR A 249 4.11 -1.03 -14.48
CA TYR A 249 4.00 -2.39 -14.92
C TYR A 249 4.90 -3.31 -14.10
N ARG A 250 4.32 -4.41 -13.63
CA ARG A 250 5.01 -5.51 -12.98
C ARG A 250 4.51 -6.81 -13.58
N ASP A 251 5.43 -7.68 -13.95
CA ASP A 251 5.08 -9.05 -14.35
C ASP A 251 4.80 -9.87 -13.08
N GLU A 252 3.51 -10.13 -12.86
CA GLU A 252 3.04 -10.87 -11.68
C GLU A 252 3.51 -12.33 -11.65
N SER A 253 4.01 -12.87 -12.76
CA SER A 253 4.59 -14.22 -12.81
C SER A 253 5.99 -14.30 -12.19
N LEU A 254 6.66 -13.15 -12.06
CA LEU A 254 8.00 -13.02 -11.48
C LEU A 254 7.97 -12.57 -10.02
N ASN A 255 6.78 -12.45 -9.42
CA ASN A 255 6.64 -12.04 -8.02
C ASN A 255 7.32 -13.06 -7.10
N TYR A 256 8.05 -12.55 -6.12
CA TYR A 256 8.58 -13.36 -5.01
C TYR A 256 7.43 -14.10 -4.30
N TYR A 257 7.54 -15.42 -4.22
CA TYR A 257 6.58 -16.27 -3.50
C TYR A 257 7.16 -16.60 -2.12
N PRO A 258 6.50 -16.21 -1.01
CA PRO A 258 6.98 -16.54 0.33
C PRO A 258 7.04 -18.06 0.53
N THR A 259 8.18 -18.55 0.97
CA THR A 259 8.42 -19.98 1.22
C THR A 259 8.24 -20.37 2.67
N ILE A 260 8.33 -19.40 3.58
CA ILE A 260 8.30 -19.58 5.03
C ILE A 260 7.25 -18.63 5.62
N VAL A 261 6.51 -19.14 6.61
CA VAL A 261 5.66 -18.33 7.49
C VAL A 261 6.44 -18.14 8.79
N VAL A 262 6.80 -16.89 9.09
CA VAL A 262 7.50 -16.51 10.32
C VAL A 262 6.50 -16.12 11.41
N LYS A 263 6.99 -15.95 12.64
CA LYS A 263 6.20 -15.60 13.82
C LYS A 263 6.67 -14.25 14.34
N GLU A 264 5.82 -13.22 14.24
CA GLU A 264 6.02 -11.88 14.81
C GLU A 264 5.10 -11.66 16.02
#